data_AF-A0A9Q5G622-F1
#
_entry.id   AF-A0A9Q5G622-F1
#
_cell.length_a   1.000
_cell.length_b   1.000
_cell.length_c   1.000
_cell.angle_alpha   90.00
_cell.angle_beta   90.00
_cell.angle_gamma   90.00
#
_symmetry.space_group_name_H-M   'P 1'
#
loop_
_entity.id
_entity.type
_entity.pdbx_description
1 polymer ?
#
loop_
_entity_poly.entity_id
_entity_poly.type
_entity_poly.pdbx_seq_one_letter_code
_entity_poly.pdbx_strand_id
1 'polypeptide(L)'
;MKTQKIKKVDEIMFNLQASADPQKKLLQAEKLLKELNLIDDQTKTDEIVQAYTQNMHDQLNKIIKRKNVSFNQATLDYLQKDPDNNELVIAPAIQHFKEYALIVLRFNDQLVAWCNERAGANYRVLAENLDHHRTNIHNFCLSDIKILNRLAEKEHQAPFAVSSKENPDRTDYGQAIVKFCCENVCEAIKNE
;
A
#
# COMPACT_ATOMS: atom_id res chain seq x y z
N MET A 1 1.92 10.47 18.24
CA MET A 1 0.45 10.59 17.92
C MET A 1 0.14 10.97 16.46
N LYS A 2 0.90 11.90 15.85
CA LYS A 2 0.68 12.36 14.45
C LYS A 2 0.78 11.24 13.41
N THR A 3 1.84 10.44 13.44
CA THR A 3 2.06 9.34 12.46
C THR A 3 0.97 8.28 12.50
N GLN A 4 0.37 8.01 13.66
CA GLN A 4 -0.74 7.06 13.81
C GLN A 4 -2.00 7.55 13.11
N LYS A 5 -2.33 8.84 13.22
CA LYS A 5 -3.48 9.43 12.51
C LYS A 5 -3.24 9.44 10.99
N ILE A 6 -2.01 9.72 10.53
CA ILE A 6 -1.66 9.64 9.11
C ILE A 6 -1.81 8.21 8.57
N LYS A 7 -1.32 7.20 9.30
CA LYS A 7 -1.53 5.79 8.92
C LYS A 7 -3.00 5.43 8.81
N LYS A 8 -3.84 5.93 9.71
CA LYS A 8 -5.27 5.72 9.65
C LYS A 8 -5.92 6.38 8.43
N VAL A 9 -5.42 7.54 8.01
CA VAL A 9 -5.80 8.15 6.73
C VAL A 9 -5.37 7.24 5.58
N ASP A 10 -4.12 6.75 5.56
CA ASP A 10 -3.67 5.81 4.52
C ASP A 10 -4.54 4.55 4.46
N GLU A 11 -4.86 3.95 5.61
CA GLU A 11 -5.77 2.79 5.71
C GLU A 11 -7.16 3.07 5.13
N ILE A 12 -7.71 4.25 5.40
CA ILE A 12 -9.01 4.66 4.86
C ILE A 12 -8.94 4.75 3.33
N MET A 13 -7.93 5.43 2.80
CA MET A 13 -7.78 5.67 1.37
C MET A 13 -7.50 4.36 0.59
N PHE A 14 -6.71 3.45 1.16
CA PHE A 14 -6.43 2.12 0.57
C PHE A 14 -7.65 1.21 0.46
N ASN A 15 -8.70 1.49 1.24
CA ASN A 15 -9.91 0.70 1.31
C ASN A 15 -11.14 1.45 0.77
N LEU A 16 -10.93 2.60 0.13
CA LEU A 16 -12.01 3.49 -0.29
C LEU A 16 -12.95 2.82 -1.31
N GLN A 17 -12.41 2.25 -2.39
CA GLN A 17 -13.21 1.57 -3.43
C GLN A 17 -14.01 0.38 -2.93
N ALA A 18 -13.49 -0.31 -1.91
CA ALA A 18 -14.17 -1.46 -1.31
C ALA A 18 -15.21 -1.03 -0.26
N SER A 19 -15.35 0.27 0.00
CA SER A 19 -16.29 0.78 0.99
C SER A 19 -17.70 0.85 0.43
N ALA A 20 -18.67 0.40 1.23
CA ALA A 20 -20.08 0.61 0.93
C ALA A 20 -20.52 2.09 0.93
N ASP A 21 -19.72 2.98 1.53
CA ASP A 21 -19.97 4.43 1.59
C ASP A 21 -18.64 5.21 1.49
N PRO A 22 -18.09 5.36 0.27
CA PRO A 22 -16.81 6.04 0.04
C PRO A 22 -16.81 7.49 0.51
N GLN A 23 -17.91 8.23 0.30
CA GLN A 23 -18.03 9.63 0.73
C GLN A 23 -17.87 9.77 2.25
N LYS A 24 -18.53 8.90 3.04
CA LYS A 24 -18.36 8.90 4.49
C LYS A 24 -16.95 8.54 4.92
N LYS A 25 -16.25 7.68 4.19
CA LYS A 25 -14.84 7.36 4.45
C LYS A 25 -13.93 8.54 4.14
N LEU A 26 -14.14 9.26 3.03
CA LEU A 26 -13.43 10.49 2.72
C LEU A 26 -13.62 11.55 3.82
N LEU A 27 -14.84 11.73 4.33
CA LEU A 27 -15.10 12.64 5.46
C LEU A 27 -14.36 12.21 6.74
N GLN A 28 -14.17 10.91 6.97
CA GLN A 28 -13.36 10.42 8.10
C GLN A 28 -11.88 10.74 7.91
N ALA A 29 -11.34 10.57 6.70
CA ALA A 29 -9.98 10.94 6.36
C ALA A 29 -9.76 12.46 6.52
N GLU A 30 -10.68 13.28 6.01
CA GLU A 30 -10.70 14.72 6.16
C GLU A 30 -10.62 15.14 7.63
N LYS A 31 -11.51 14.60 8.47
CA LYS A 31 -11.52 14.93 9.90
C LYS A 31 -10.18 14.65 10.56
N LEU A 32 -9.55 13.52 10.24
CA LEU A 32 -8.23 13.17 10.78
C LEU A 32 -7.14 14.12 10.30
N LEU A 33 -7.19 14.58 9.06
CA LEU A 33 -6.23 15.54 8.50
C LEU A 33 -6.39 16.94 9.12
N LYS A 34 -7.64 17.40 9.35
CA LYS A 34 -7.94 18.65 10.06
C LYS A 34 -7.44 18.61 11.50
N GLU A 35 -7.69 17.52 12.22
CA GLU A 35 -7.16 17.33 13.59
C GLU A 35 -5.62 17.31 13.68
N LEU A 36 -4.93 17.14 12.55
CA LEU A 36 -3.47 17.21 12.46
C LEU A 36 -2.95 18.58 12.00
N ASN A 37 -3.84 19.55 11.76
CA ASN A 37 -3.56 20.84 11.15
C ASN A 37 -2.78 20.69 9.82
N LEU A 38 -3.11 19.65 9.04
CA LEU A 38 -2.52 19.42 7.72
C LEU A 38 -3.34 20.04 6.60
N ILE A 39 -4.61 20.36 6.87
CA ILE A 39 -5.56 21.04 5.99
C ILE A 39 -6.43 21.97 6.84
N ASP A 40 -6.97 23.02 6.23
CA ASP A 40 -7.83 24.01 6.90
C ASP A 40 -9.32 23.60 6.88
N ASP A 41 -10.14 24.20 7.74
CA ASP A 41 -11.58 23.91 7.83
C ASP A 41 -12.35 24.19 6.54
N GLN A 42 -11.87 25.14 5.73
CA GLN A 42 -12.46 25.55 4.45
C GLN A 42 -12.00 24.71 3.25
N THR A 43 -11.06 23.77 3.46
CA THR A 43 -10.52 22.92 2.39
C THR A 43 -11.63 22.07 1.79
N LYS A 44 -11.82 22.13 0.47
CA LYS A 44 -12.82 21.31 -0.22
C LYS A 44 -12.36 19.86 -0.30
N THR A 45 -13.30 18.91 -0.36
CA THR A 45 -12.99 17.47 -0.47
C THR A 45 -12.05 17.16 -1.63
N ASP A 46 -12.21 17.81 -2.79
CA ASP A 46 -11.33 17.64 -3.96
C ASP A 46 -9.88 18.08 -3.69
N GLU A 47 -9.69 19.14 -2.90
CA GLU A 47 -8.37 19.63 -2.50
C GLU A 47 -7.70 18.66 -1.52
N ILE A 48 -8.48 17.95 -0.70
CA ILE A 48 -8.00 16.91 0.23
C ILE A 48 -7.50 15.71 -0.54
N VAL A 49 -8.29 15.25 -1.51
CA VAL A 49 -7.91 14.18 -2.45
C VAL A 49 -6.59 14.55 -3.13
N GLN A 50 -6.49 15.76 -3.67
CA GLN A 50 -5.29 16.23 -4.36
C GLN A 50 -4.07 16.29 -3.43
N ALA A 51 -4.22 16.83 -2.22
CA ALA A 51 -3.15 16.91 -1.23
C ALA A 51 -2.68 15.51 -0.78
N TYR A 52 -3.61 14.58 -0.58
CA TYR A 52 -3.31 13.19 -0.24
C TYR A 52 -2.55 12.49 -1.38
N THR A 53 -3.05 12.60 -2.61
CA THR A 53 -2.40 12.04 -3.80
C THR A 53 -0.99 12.61 -3.98
N GLN A 54 -0.80 13.91 -3.77
CA GLN A 54 0.52 14.53 -3.84
C GLN A 54 1.45 13.98 -2.75
N ASN A 55 0.98 13.89 -1.50
CA ASN A 55 1.77 13.32 -0.41
C ASN A 55 2.18 11.87 -0.69
N MET A 56 1.25 11.08 -1.24
CA MET A 56 1.52 9.70 -1.63
C MET A 56 2.61 9.64 -2.70
N HIS A 57 2.51 10.45 -3.76
CA HIS A 57 3.55 10.53 -4.79
C HIS A 57 4.92 10.92 -4.20
N ASP A 58 4.96 11.89 -3.28
CA ASP A 58 6.20 12.29 -2.62
C ASP A 58 6.84 11.15 -1.83
N GLN A 59 6.03 10.33 -1.15
CA GLN A 59 6.51 9.14 -0.45
C GLN A 59 6.97 8.06 -1.42
N LEU A 60 6.22 7.80 -2.49
CA LEU A 60 6.62 6.87 -3.54
C LEU A 60 7.97 7.26 -4.15
N ASN A 61 8.23 8.55 -4.38
CA ASN A 61 9.52 9.03 -4.89
C ASN A 61 10.69 8.79 -3.91
N LYS A 62 10.41 8.71 -2.61
CA LYS A 62 11.41 8.34 -1.59
C LYS A 62 11.65 6.83 -1.56
N ILE A 63 10.59 6.03 -1.72
CA ILE A 63 10.62 4.57 -1.59
C ILE A 63 11.11 3.89 -2.87
N ILE A 64 10.55 4.26 -4.02
CA ILE A 64 10.82 3.64 -5.32
C ILE A 64 12.10 4.23 -5.87
N LYS A 65 13.18 3.46 -5.77
CA LYS A 65 14.49 3.77 -6.36
C LYS A 65 14.86 2.83 -7.50
N ARG A 66 14.17 1.70 -7.61
CA ARG A 66 14.40 0.62 -8.58
C ARG A 66 13.08 0.36 -9.29
N LYS A 67 13.14 0.18 -10.62
CA LYS A 67 11.97 -0.11 -11.46
C LYS A 67 12.16 -1.45 -12.19
N ASN A 68 12.65 -2.44 -11.44
CA ASN A 68 13.06 -3.73 -11.99
C ASN A 68 11.89 -4.70 -12.13
N VAL A 69 10.88 -4.59 -11.26
CA VAL A 69 9.68 -5.46 -11.25
C VAL A 69 8.44 -4.60 -11.47
N SER A 70 7.51 -5.10 -12.27
CA SER A 70 6.18 -4.52 -12.50
C SER A 70 5.10 -5.60 -12.45
N PHE A 71 3.89 -5.22 -12.04
CA PHE A 71 2.74 -6.13 -12.01
C PHE A 71 1.80 -5.87 -13.19
N ASN A 72 1.37 -6.95 -13.83
CA ASN A 72 0.49 -6.94 -14.99
C ASN A 72 -0.98 -6.94 -14.54
N GLN A 73 -1.59 -5.75 -14.56
CA GLN A 73 -2.99 -5.57 -14.16
C GLN A 73 -3.94 -6.40 -15.04
N ALA A 74 -3.68 -6.52 -16.35
CA ALA A 74 -4.54 -7.29 -17.25
C ALA A 74 -4.57 -8.78 -16.89
N THR A 75 -3.44 -9.35 -16.45
CA THR A 75 -3.39 -10.72 -15.92
C THR A 75 -4.22 -10.84 -14.65
N LEU A 76 -4.09 -9.87 -13.73
CA LEU A 76 -4.86 -9.87 -12.49
C LEU A 76 -6.36 -9.80 -12.78
N ASP A 77 -6.80 -8.86 -13.62
CA ASP A 77 -8.20 -8.68 -14.02
C ASP A 77 -8.77 -9.94 -14.68
N TYR A 78 -7.95 -10.66 -15.46
CA TYR A 78 -8.33 -11.93 -16.05
C TYR A 78 -8.57 -12.99 -14.97
N LEU A 79 -7.61 -13.19 -14.06
CA LEU A 79 -7.68 -14.21 -13.02
C LEU A 79 -8.85 -13.97 -12.04
N GLN A 80 -9.23 -12.70 -11.82
CA GLN A 80 -10.36 -12.32 -10.96
C GLN A 80 -11.74 -12.69 -11.51
N LYS A 81 -11.84 -13.07 -12.79
CA LYS A 81 -13.12 -13.50 -13.39
C LYS A 81 -13.59 -14.85 -12.87
N ASP A 82 -12.66 -15.68 -12.39
CA ASP A 82 -12.96 -16.91 -11.68
C ASP A 82 -13.28 -16.58 -10.21
N PRO A 83 -14.52 -16.82 -9.73
CA PRO A 83 -14.91 -16.47 -8.36
C PRO A 83 -14.09 -17.19 -7.29
N ASP A 84 -13.72 -18.46 -7.52
CA ASP A 84 -12.98 -19.26 -6.54
C ASP A 84 -11.54 -18.74 -6.43
N ASN A 85 -10.90 -18.45 -7.57
CA ASN A 85 -9.59 -17.80 -7.58
C ASN A 85 -9.65 -16.42 -6.91
N ASN A 86 -10.70 -15.65 -7.20
CA ASN A 86 -10.85 -14.31 -6.68
C ASN A 86 -11.02 -14.29 -5.16
N GLU A 87 -11.89 -15.13 -4.61
CA GLU A 87 -12.18 -15.18 -3.17
C GLU A 87 -11.07 -15.84 -2.37
N LEU A 88 -10.54 -16.99 -2.84
CA LEU A 88 -9.64 -17.82 -2.03
C LEU A 88 -8.16 -17.45 -2.19
N VAL A 89 -7.78 -16.78 -3.27
CA VAL A 89 -6.37 -16.50 -3.59
C VAL A 89 -6.11 -15.02 -3.81
N ILE A 90 -6.84 -14.39 -4.72
CA ILE A 90 -6.52 -13.03 -5.17
C ILE A 90 -6.88 -12.01 -4.09
N ALA A 91 -8.09 -12.06 -3.52
CA ALA A 91 -8.48 -11.13 -2.47
C ALA A 91 -7.54 -11.17 -1.24
N PRO A 92 -7.15 -12.36 -0.73
CA PRO A 92 -6.10 -12.46 0.30
C PRO A 92 -4.75 -11.88 -0.13
N ALA A 93 -4.29 -12.16 -1.36
CA ALA A 93 -3.03 -11.63 -1.88
C ALA A 93 -3.03 -10.10 -1.93
N ILE A 94 -4.12 -9.50 -2.44
CA ILE A 94 -4.28 -8.06 -2.47
C ILE A 94 -4.31 -7.47 -1.06
N GLN A 95 -4.91 -8.17 -0.09
CA GLN A 95 -4.91 -7.73 1.30
C GLN A 95 -3.49 -7.71 1.89
N HIS A 96 -2.68 -8.74 1.66
CA HIS A 96 -1.27 -8.73 2.08
C HIS A 96 -0.48 -7.61 1.40
N PHE A 97 -0.71 -7.36 0.10
CA PHE A 97 -0.06 -6.26 -0.62
C PHE A 97 -0.40 -4.90 -0.01
N LYS A 98 -1.69 -4.67 0.31
CA LYS A 98 -2.15 -3.44 0.97
C LYS A 98 -1.52 -3.28 2.36
N GLU A 99 -1.54 -4.33 3.17
CA GLU A 99 -0.94 -4.31 4.52
C GLU A 99 0.56 -4.00 4.46
N TYR A 100 1.29 -4.65 3.55
CA TYR A 100 2.71 -4.36 3.34
C TYR A 100 2.93 -2.91 2.91
N ALA A 101 2.17 -2.43 1.94
CA ALA A 101 2.29 -1.07 1.43
C ALA A 101 2.02 -0.02 2.51
N LEU A 102 0.99 -0.21 3.34
CA LEU A 102 0.67 0.67 4.48
C LEU A 102 1.79 0.73 5.51
N ILE A 103 2.46 -0.40 5.78
CA ILE A 103 3.63 -0.43 6.67
C ILE A 103 4.78 0.37 6.05
N VAL A 104 5.13 0.08 4.80
CA VAL A 104 6.30 0.66 4.12
C VAL A 104 6.14 2.16 3.89
N LEU A 105 4.94 2.61 3.51
CA LEU A 105 4.65 4.01 3.18
C LEU A 105 5.04 4.99 4.31
N ARG A 106 4.89 4.55 5.57
CA ARG A 106 5.18 5.36 6.76
C ARG A 106 6.28 4.79 7.65
N PHE A 107 7.04 3.79 7.17
CA PHE A 107 7.99 3.06 8.00
C PHE A 107 9.06 3.99 8.60
N ASN A 108 9.76 4.75 7.76
CA ASN A 108 10.81 5.67 8.21
C ASN A 108 10.25 6.82 9.05
N ASP A 109 9.11 7.40 8.63
CA ASP A 109 8.44 8.47 9.39
C ASP A 109 8.03 7.99 10.80
N GLN A 110 7.64 6.73 10.94
CA GLN A 110 7.32 6.11 12.22
C GLN A 110 8.57 5.88 13.09
N LEU A 111 9.67 5.41 12.51
CA LEU A 111 10.92 5.25 13.24
C LEU A 111 11.45 6.59 13.76
N VAL A 112 11.42 7.63 12.93
CA VAL A 112 11.81 8.99 13.33
C VAL A 112 10.91 9.52 14.45
N ALA A 113 9.59 9.37 14.30
CA ALA A 113 8.65 9.81 15.33
C ALA A 113 8.89 9.08 16.65
N TRP A 114 9.07 7.76 16.64
CA TRP A 114 9.36 7.01 17.87
C TRP A 114 10.72 7.31 18.47
N CYS A 115 11.74 7.55 17.65
CA CYS A 115 13.05 7.97 18.16
C CYS A 115 12.94 9.30 18.93
N ASN A 116 12.12 10.23 18.43
CA ASN A 116 11.88 11.53 19.06
C ASN A 116 10.93 11.44 20.29
N GLU A 117 9.91 10.57 20.23
CA GLU A 117 8.89 10.42 21.29
C GLU A 117 9.33 9.46 22.42
N ARG A 118 10.23 8.52 22.15
CA ARG A 118 10.60 7.41 23.06
C ARG A 118 12.13 7.21 23.04
N ALA A 119 12.82 7.63 24.09
CA ALA A 119 14.26 7.37 24.21
C ALA A 119 14.56 5.95 24.74
N GLY A 120 15.65 5.34 24.26
CA GLY A 120 16.24 4.14 24.86
C GLY A 120 15.67 2.79 24.40
N ALA A 121 15.64 1.79 25.30
CA ALA A 121 15.32 0.40 24.99
C ALA A 121 13.90 0.19 24.40
N ASN A 122 12.94 1.03 24.80
CA ASN A 122 11.56 0.96 24.32
C ASN A 122 11.44 1.26 22.82
N TYR A 123 12.27 2.16 22.29
CA TYR A 123 12.29 2.44 20.85
C TYR A 123 12.82 1.24 20.05
N ARG A 124 13.91 0.61 20.52
CA ARG A 124 14.55 -0.51 19.82
C ARG A 124 13.60 -1.69 19.66
N VAL A 125 12.92 -2.07 20.74
CA VAL A 125 11.92 -3.15 20.72
C VAL A 125 10.77 -2.84 19.74
N LEU A 126 10.28 -1.60 19.71
CA LEU A 126 9.22 -1.20 18.77
C LEU A 126 9.69 -1.22 17.32
N ALA A 127 10.91 -0.74 17.05
CA ALA A 127 11.51 -0.76 15.73
C ALA A 127 11.72 -2.19 15.22
N GLU A 128 12.26 -3.07 16.07
CA GLU A 128 12.45 -4.49 15.77
C GLU A 128 11.13 -5.20 15.51
N ASN A 129 10.10 -4.98 16.34
CA ASN A 129 8.78 -5.57 16.14
C ASN A 129 8.13 -5.10 14.82
N LEU A 130 8.27 -3.82 14.49
CA LEU A 130 7.76 -3.28 13.23
C LEU A 130 8.51 -3.86 12.03
N ASP A 131 9.83 -3.99 12.11
CA ASP A 131 10.65 -4.57 11.05
C ASP A 131 10.36 -6.07 10.85
N HIS A 132 10.16 -6.80 11.94
CA HIS A 132 9.77 -8.20 11.93
C HIS A 132 8.40 -8.38 11.27
N HIS A 133 7.41 -7.58 11.69
CA HIS A 133 6.08 -7.60 11.08
C HIS A 133 6.13 -7.25 9.58
N ARG A 134 6.83 -6.18 9.20
CA ARG A 134 7.06 -5.81 7.79
C ARG A 134 7.66 -6.98 6.99
N THR A 135 8.65 -7.66 7.57
CA THR A 135 9.34 -8.78 6.92
C THR A 135 8.43 -9.99 6.75
N ASN A 136 7.59 -10.29 7.74
CA ASN A 136 6.63 -11.40 7.67
C ASN A 136 5.56 -11.14 6.60
N ILE A 137 4.94 -9.96 6.58
CA ILE A 137 3.95 -9.63 5.55
C ILE A 137 4.60 -9.62 4.15
N HIS A 138 5.84 -9.13 4.02
CA HIS A 138 6.57 -9.22 2.76
C HIS A 138 6.76 -10.67 2.29
N ASN A 139 7.04 -11.60 3.20
CA ASN A 139 7.17 -13.02 2.85
C ASN A 139 5.86 -13.59 2.30
N PHE A 140 4.72 -13.22 2.90
CA PHE A 140 3.41 -13.58 2.37
C PHE A 140 3.22 -13.01 0.96
N CYS A 141 3.49 -11.72 0.76
CA CYS A 141 3.41 -11.09 -0.57
C CYS A 141 4.25 -11.82 -1.62
N LEU A 142 5.49 -12.23 -1.28
CA LEU A 142 6.36 -12.97 -2.20
C LEU A 142 5.81 -14.37 -2.51
N SER A 143 5.14 -15.00 -1.56
CA SER A 143 4.43 -16.27 -1.79
C SER A 143 3.24 -16.06 -2.71
N ASP A 144 2.44 -15.03 -2.46
CA ASP A 144 1.26 -14.69 -3.24
C ASP A 144 1.62 -14.39 -4.70
N ILE A 145 2.68 -13.61 -4.94
CA ILE A 145 3.18 -13.34 -6.30
C ILE A 145 3.53 -14.64 -7.03
N LYS A 146 4.17 -15.61 -6.35
CA LYS A 146 4.48 -16.92 -6.96
C LYS A 146 3.20 -17.70 -7.29
N ILE A 147 2.19 -17.64 -6.43
CA ILE A 147 0.90 -18.30 -6.67
C ILE A 147 0.20 -17.65 -7.86
N LEU A 148 0.12 -16.32 -7.91
CA LEU A 148 -0.48 -15.57 -9.02
C LEU A 148 0.22 -15.85 -10.34
N ASN A 149 1.56 -15.92 -10.36
CA ASN A 149 2.31 -16.30 -11.57
C ASN A 149 1.99 -17.73 -12.04
N ARG A 150 1.84 -18.69 -11.10
CA ARG A 150 1.46 -20.08 -11.43
C ARG A 150 0.03 -20.18 -11.95
N LEU A 151 -0.90 -19.41 -11.39
CA LEU A 151 -2.27 -19.33 -11.89
C LEU A 151 -2.28 -18.76 -13.32
N ALA A 152 -1.54 -17.67 -13.55
CA ALA A 152 -1.39 -17.09 -14.89
C ALA A 152 -0.83 -18.11 -15.89
N GLU A 153 0.23 -18.84 -15.52
CA GLU A 153 0.83 -19.88 -16.36
C GLU A 153 -0.17 -21.00 -16.71
N LYS A 154 -0.93 -21.49 -15.73
CA LYS A 154 -1.96 -22.51 -15.92
C LYS A 154 -3.05 -22.05 -16.89
N GLU A 155 -3.44 -20.78 -16.82
CA GLU A 155 -4.44 -20.15 -17.68
C GLU A 155 -3.85 -19.58 -18.98
N HIS A 156 -2.59 -19.91 -19.29
CA HIS A 156 -1.86 -19.44 -20.47
C HIS A 156 -1.83 -17.91 -20.63
N GLN A 157 -1.86 -17.18 -19.52
CA GLN A 157 -1.71 -15.73 -19.47
C GLN A 157 -0.25 -15.31 -19.29
N ALA A 158 0.04 -14.05 -19.60
CA ALA A 158 1.33 -13.45 -19.24
C ALA A 158 1.51 -13.47 -17.71
N PRO A 159 2.75 -13.59 -17.20
CA PRO A 159 3.02 -13.58 -15.76
C PRO A 159 2.44 -12.34 -15.08
N PHE A 160 1.93 -12.50 -13.86
CA PHE A 160 1.49 -11.38 -13.04
C PHE A 160 2.66 -10.46 -12.69
N ALA A 161 3.79 -11.00 -12.20
CA ALA A 161 4.99 -10.22 -11.94
C ALA A 161 6.03 -10.43 -13.04
N VAL A 162 6.45 -9.33 -13.67
CA VAL A 162 7.46 -9.30 -14.73
C VAL A 162 8.68 -8.55 -14.22
N SER A 163 9.88 -9.08 -14.51
CA SER A 163 11.15 -8.48 -14.13
C SER A 163 12.03 -8.18 -15.35
N SER A 164 12.60 -6.99 -15.40
CA SER A 164 13.67 -6.62 -16.36
C SER A 164 15.07 -7.07 -15.90
N LYS A 165 15.18 -7.50 -14.65
CA LYS A 165 16.41 -8.07 -14.06
C LYS A 165 16.29 -9.58 -14.01
N GLU A 166 17.35 -10.30 -14.35
CA GLU A 166 17.39 -11.77 -14.34
C GLU A 166 17.06 -12.35 -12.96
N ASN A 167 17.62 -11.76 -11.90
CA ASN A 167 17.41 -12.17 -10.51
C ASN A 167 16.96 -10.97 -9.66
N PRO A 168 15.67 -10.60 -9.69
CA PRO A 168 15.14 -9.53 -8.84
C PRO A 168 15.23 -9.94 -7.37
N ASP A 169 15.71 -9.01 -6.54
CA ASP A 169 15.83 -9.24 -5.10
C ASP A 169 14.54 -8.84 -4.37
N ARG A 170 14.51 -9.10 -3.06
CA ARG A 170 13.35 -8.76 -2.22
C ARG A 170 12.98 -7.28 -2.29
N THR A 171 13.96 -6.39 -2.41
CA THR A 171 13.70 -4.94 -2.49
C THR A 171 13.01 -4.59 -3.80
N ASP A 172 13.40 -5.24 -4.90
CA ASP A 172 12.78 -5.05 -6.22
C ASP A 172 11.26 -5.36 -6.16
N TYR A 173 10.89 -6.50 -5.54
CA TYR A 173 9.48 -6.85 -5.32
C TYR A 173 8.77 -5.94 -4.33
N GLY A 174 9.42 -5.60 -3.20
CA GLY A 174 8.84 -4.70 -2.20
C GLY A 174 8.44 -3.34 -2.79
N GLN A 175 9.31 -2.75 -3.62
CA GLN A 175 8.99 -1.48 -4.28
C GLN A 175 7.87 -1.62 -5.33
N ALA A 176 7.81 -2.74 -6.05
CA ALA A 176 6.72 -3.02 -7.00
C ALA A 176 5.36 -3.16 -6.29
N ILE A 177 5.31 -3.83 -5.13
CA ILE A 177 4.08 -3.95 -4.31
C ILE A 177 3.58 -2.58 -3.87
N VAL A 178 4.46 -1.77 -3.29
CA VAL A 178 4.10 -0.42 -2.81
C VAL A 178 3.62 0.45 -3.97
N LYS A 179 4.31 0.40 -5.12
CA LYS A 179 3.90 1.12 -6.33
C LYS A 179 2.50 0.71 -6.77
N PHE A 180 2.29 -0.60 -6.92
CA PHE A 180 1.02 -1.18 -7.37
C PHE A 180 -0.16 -0.74 -6.51
N CYS A 181 -0.06 -0.86 -5.18
CA CYS A 181 -1.15 -0.46 -4.31
C CYS A 181 -1.41 1.05 -4.32
N CYS A 182 -0.36 1.87 -4.30
CA CYS A 182 -0.52 3.32 -4.25
C CYS A 182 -1.05 3.92 -5.57
N GLU A 183 -0.63 3.39 -6.72
CA GLU A 183 -1.16 3.81 -8.03
C GLU A 183 -2.65 3.49 -8.14
N ASN A 184 -3.06 2.28 -7.75
CA ASN A 184 -4.46 1.88 -7.74
C ASN A 184 -5.31 2.78 -6.84
N VAL A 185 -4.80 3.17 -5.67
CA VAL A 185 -5.48 4.13 -4.78
C VAL A 185 -5.60 5.50 -5.45
N CYS A 186 -4.56 6.00 -6.11
CA CYS A 186 -4.64 7.29 -6.79
C CYS A 186 -5.62 7.28 -7.98
N GLU A 187 -5.71 6.18 -8.72
CA GLU A 187 -6.68 6.02 -9.81
C GLU A 187 -8.11 5.90 -9.28
N ALA A 188 -8.30 5.15 -8.20
CA ALA A 188 -9.58 5.00 -7.51
C ALA A 188 -10.21 6.34 -7.16
N ILE A 189 -9.44 7.19 -6.49
CA ILE A 189 -9.94 8.45 -5.95
C ILE A 189 -10.21 9.47 -7.07
N LYS A 190 -9.53 9.35 -8.23
CA LYS A 190 -9.79 10.23 -9.39
C LYS A 190 -11.09 9.93 -10.13
N ASN A 191 -11.62 8.71 -9.96
CA ASN A 191 -12.80 8.22 -10.68
C ASN A 191 -14.08 8.24 -9.83
N GLU A 192 -14.02 8.70 -8.57
CA GLU A 192 -15.16 8.99 -7.70
C GLU A 192 -15.57 10.46 -7.79
#